data_AF-A0A094FHG3-F1
#
_entry.id   AF-A0A094FHG3-F1
#
_cell.length_a   1.000
_cell.length_b   1.000
_cell.length_c   1.000
_cell.angle_alpha   90.00
_cell.angle_beta   90.00
_cell.angle_gamma   90.00
#
_symmetry.space_group_name_H-M   'P 1'
#
loop_
_entity.id
_entity.type
_entity.pdbx_description
1 polymer ?
#
loop_
_entity_poly.entity_id
_entity_poly.type
_entity_poly.pdbx_seq_one_letter_code
_entity_poly.pdbx_strand_id
1 'polypeptide(L)' 'MRLIIRENPDKASEYIVNYIINRIKHFNPTPAHPFVLGLPTGSSPVAIYRLLVAAYKEGRISFENVVTFNM' A
#
# COMPACT_ATOMS: atom_id res chain seq x y z
N MET A 1 1.23 12.51 -15.20
CA MET A 1 -0.02 12.04 -14.56
C MET A 1 -0.44 10.73 -15.22
N ARG A 2 -0.85 9.70 -14.45
CA ARG A 2 -1.29 8.40 -14.98
C ARG A 2 -2.73 8.13 -14.51
N LEU A 3 -3.66 7.89 -15.43
CA LEU A 3 -5.03 7.49 -15.14
C LEU A 3 -5.17 5.98 -15.28
N ILE A 4 -5.80 5.33 -14.31
CA ILE A 4 -6.00 3.88 -14.30
C ILE A 4 -7.45 3.62 -13.90
N ILE A 5 -8.21 3.03 -14.83
CA ILE A 5 -9.63 2.74 -14.66
C ILE A 5 -9.79 1.27 -14.30
N ARG A 6 -10.65 0.98 -13.33
CA ARG A 6 -11.04 -0.37 -12.91
C ARG A 6 -12.56 -0.46 -12.87
N GLU A 7 -13.07 -1.66 -13.08
CA GLU A 7 -14.50 -1.92 -13.26
C GLU A 7 -15.32 -1.58 -12.01
N ASN A 8 -14.72 -1.75 -10.82
CA ASN A 8 -15.38 -1.50 -9.54
C ASN A 8 -14.36 -1.10 -8.44
N PRO A 9 -14.84 -0.63 -7.27
CA PRO A 9 -13.98 -0.21 -6.16
C PRO A 9 -13.07 -1.32 -5.60
N ASP A 10 -13.52 -2.58 -5.62
CA ASP A 10 -12.72 -3.71 -5.12
C ASP A 10 -11.51 -3.97 -6.03
N LYS A 11 -11.72 -3.97 -7.36
CA LYS A 11 -10.65 -4.07 -8.36
C LYS A 11 -9.73 -2.86 -8.37
N ALA A 12 -10.25 -1.67 -8.04
CA ALA A 12 -9.40 -0.51 -7.77
C ALA A 12 -8.52 -0.72 -6.54
N SER A 13 -9.08 -1.24 -5.44
CA SER A 13 -8.36 -1.47 -4.19
C SER A 13 -7.30 -2.56 -4.33
N GLU A 14 -7.62 -3.69 -4.96
CA GLU A 14 -6.66 -4.77 -5.30
C GLU A 14 -5.48 -4.22 -6.12
N TYR A 15 -5.78 -3.40 -7.13
CA TYR A 15 -4.74 -2.78 -7.96
C TYR A 15 -3.84 -1.86 -7.14
N ILE A 16 -4.41 -1.00 -6.30
CA ILE A 16 -3.65 -0.07 -5.47
C ILE A 16 -2.76 -0.83 -4.47
N VAL A 17 -3.26 -1.89 -3.84
CA VAL A 17 -2.48 -2.72 -2.90
C VAL A 17 -1.27 -3.33 -3.60
N ASN A 18 -1.47 -3.95 -4.76
CA ASN A 18 -0.36 -4.53 -5.53
C ASN A 18 0.62 -3.44 -5.99
N TYR A 19 0.13 -2.27 -6.34
CA TYR A 19 0.98 -1.13 -6.67
C TYR A 19 1.84 -0.69 -5.48
N ILE A 20 1.25 -0.51 -4.28
CA ILE A 20 1.97 -0.13 -3.06
C ILE A 20 3.02 -1.19 -2.69
N ILE A 21 2.66 -2.47 -2.70
CA ILE A 21 3.59 -3.58 -2.40
C ILE A 21 4.78 -3.54 -3.37
N ASN A 22 4.53 -3.39 -4.66
CA ASN A 22 5.59 -3.34 -5.67
C ASN A 22 6.48 -2.10 -5.48
N ARG A 23 5.90 -0.95 -5.11
CA ARG A 23 6.67 0.27 -4.81
C ARG A 23 7.57 0.09 -3.60
N ILE A 24 7.09 -0.49 -2.51
CA ILE A 24 7.89 -0.76 -1.31
C ILE A 24 9.00 -1.76 -1.63
N LYS A 25 8.68 -2.88 -2.29
CA LYS A 25 9.69 -3.89 -2.67
C LYS A 25 10.77 -3.34 -3.59
N HIS A 26 10.38 -2.58 -4.62
CA HIS A 26 11.32 -2.00 -5.56
C HIS A 26 12.21 -0.92 -4.92
N PHE A 27 11.67 -0.18 -3.94
CA PHE A 27 12.45 0.78 -3.16
C PHE A 27 13.47 0.10 -2.23
N ASN A 28 13.21 -1.14 -1.81
CA ASN A 28 14.07 -1.94 -0.93
C ASN A 28 14.48 -1.19 0.36
N PRO A 29 13.51 -0.83 1.22
CA PRO A 29 13.76 0.04 2.37
C PRO A 29 14.66 -0.61 3.42
N THR A 30 15.51 0.21 4.02
CA THR A 30 16.42 -0.18 5.10
C THR A 30 16.19 0.70 6.32
N PRO A 31 16.73 0.35 7.50
CA PRO A 31 16.61 1.20 8.68
C PRO A 31 17.21 2.62 8.48
N ALA A 32 18.25 2.75 7.66
CA ALA A 32 18.87 4.04 7.34
C ALA A 32 18.11 4.83 6.25
N HIS A 33 17.28 4.16 5.45
CA HIS A 33 16.52 4.77 4.37
C HIS A 33 15.12 4.13 4.28
N PRO A 34 14.20 4.49 5.20
CA PRO A 34 12.88 3.89 5.27
C PRO A 34 11.96 4.38 4.15
N PHE A 35 10.97 3.55 3.79
CA PHE A 35 9.90 3.96 2.87
C PHE A 35 8.86 4.77 3.64
N VAL A 36 8.55 5.99 3.19
CA VAL A 36 7.55 6.83 3.84
C VAL A 36 6.19 6.65 3.14
N LEU A 37 5.17 6.23 3.88
CA LEU A 37 3.81 5.96 3.38
C LEU A 37 2.77 6.84 4.10
N GLY A 38 2.13 7.73 3.35
CA GLY A 38 0.99 8.50 3.85
C GLY A 38 -0.29 7.66 3.90
N LEU A 39 -1.05 7.79 4.99
CA LEU A 39 -2.31 7.08 5.24
C LEU A 39 -3.48 8.08 5.25
N PRO A 40 -4.16 8.29 4.09
CA PRO A 40 -5.32 9.17 4.03
C PRO A 40 -6.52 8.62 4.81
N THR A 41 -7.36 9.53 5.28
CA THR A 41 -8.65 9.21 5.92
C THR A 41 -9.80 9.09 4.91
N GLY A 42 -10.93 8.54 5.33
CA GLY A 42 -12.14 8.34 4.52
C GLY A 42 -12.50 6.88 4.30
N SER A 43 -13.65 6.63 3.67
CA SER A 43 -14.17 5.27 3.45
C SER A 43 -13.41 4.50 2.36
N SER A 44 -12.97 5.18 1.29
CA SER A 44 -12.30 4.53 0.16
C SER A 44 -10.97 3.83 0.54
N PRO A 45 -10.08 4.41 1.37
CA PRO A 45 -8.84 3.74 1.77
C PRO A 45 -9.03 2.53 2.70
N VAL A 46 -10.19 2.36 3.34
CA VAL A 46 -10.42 1.27 4.31
C VAL A 46 -10.22 -0.10 3.68
N ALA A 47 -10.73 -0.31 2.46
CA ALA A 47 -10.56 -1.58 1.74
C ALA A 47 -9.08 -1.85 1.42
N ILE A 48 -8.33 -0.81 1.06
CA ILE A 48 -6.89 -0.89 0.76
C ILE A 48 -6.11 -1.32 2.00
N TYR A 49 -6.40 -0.73 3.17
CA TYR A 49 -5.73 -1.09 4.43
C TYR A 49 -6.00 -2.54 4.83
N ARG A 50 -7.24 -3.01 4.69
CA ARG A 50 -7.60 -4.43 4.95
C ARG A 50 -6.78 -5.37 4.07
N LEU A 51 -6.65 -5.06 2.79
CA LEU A 51 -5.89 -5.86 1.84
C LEU A 51 -4.37 -5.79 2.07
N LEU A 52 -3.82 -4.66 2.51
CA LEU A 52 -2.42 -4.54 2.92
C LEU A 52 -2.13 -5.39 4.17
N VAL A 53 -3.03 -5.39 5.15
CA VAL A 53 -2.92 -6.26 6.34
C VAL A 53 -2.98 -7.74 5.95
N ALA A 54 -3.89 -8.12 5.04
CA ALA A 54 -3.94 -9.49 4.51
C ALA A 54 -2.63 -9.88 3.80
N ALA A 55 -2.11 -9.01 2.94
CA ALA A 55 -0.84 -9.23 2.25
C ALA A 55 0.35 -9.43 3.20
N TYR A 56 0.39 -8.69 4.30
CA TYR A 56 1.40 -8.87 5.34
C TYR A 56 1.27 -10.23 6.03
N LYS A 57 0.04 -10.62 6.42
CA LYS A 57 -0.23 -11.93 7.03
C LYS A 57 0.11 -13.11 6.11
N GLU A 58 -0.03 -12.93 4.80
CA GLU A 58 0.34 -13.90 3.77
C GLU A 58 1.86 -13.92 3.48
N GLY A 59 2.66 -13.06 4.13
CA GLY A 59 4.10 -12.96 3.90
C GLY A 59 4.47 -12.29 2.57
N ARG A 60 3.52 -11.66 1.87
CA ARG A 60 3.78 -11.00 0.58
C ARG A 60 4.52 -9.68 0.73
N ILE A 61 4.51 -9.06 1.90
CA ILE A 61 5.17 -7.77 2.19
C ILE A 61 5.59 -7.72 3.65
N SER A 62 6.68 -7.00 3.95
CA SER A 62 7.05 -6.60 5.32
C SER A 62 6.94 -5.08 5.42
N PHE A 63 6.53 -4.59 6.59
CA PHE A 63 6.47 -3.15 6.92
C PHE A 63 7.58 -2.72 7.90
N GLU A 64 8.58 -3.56 8.17
CA GLU A 64 9.65 -3.32 9.15
C GLU A 64 10.37 -1.96 8.95
N ASN A 65 10.67 -1.59 7.71
CA ASN A 65 11.34 -0.33 7.37
C ASN A 65 10.40 0.67 6.69
N VAL A 66 9.13 0.68 7.09
CA VAL A 66 8.11 1.60 6.57
C VAL A 66 7.67 2.56 7.66
N VAL A 67 7.81 3.85 7.41
CA VAL A 67 7.36 4.93 8.30
C VAL A 67 6.04 5.49 7.78
N THR A 68 5.05 5.63 8.65
CA THR A 68 3.73 6.13 8.27
C THR A 68 3.44 7.50 8.86
N PHE A 69 2.57 8.25 8.19
CA PHE A 69 1.98 9.47 8.73
C PHE A 69 0.54 9.58 8.25
N ASN A 70 -0.31 10.23 9.04
CA ASN A 70 -1.71 10.46 8.68
C ASN A 70 -1.86 11.69 7.79
N MET A 71 -2.83 11.65 6.89
CA MET A 71 -3.22 12.77 6.01
C MET A 71 -4.68 13.16 6.19
#